data_AF-A0A9W4P0R8-F1
#
_entry.id   AF-A0A9W4P0R8-F1
#
_cell.length_a   1.000
_cell.length_b   1.000
_cell.length_c   1.000
_cell.angle_alpha   90.00
_cell.angle_beta   90.00
_cell.angle_gamma   90.00
#
_symmetry.space_group_name_H-M   'P 1'
#
loop_
_entity.id
_entity.type
_entity.pdbx_description
1 polymer ?
#
loop_
_entity_poly.entity_id
_entity_poly.type
_entity_poly.pdbx_seq_one_letter_code
_entity_poly.pdbx_strand_id
1 'polypeptide(L)'
;MVFDHRCYGLFRRNGVIVPDLVSKKGNQRVYWVSVDFSIFNLRVADNGSAGLMRLMAEQIRSGVAVISKEPLHHEKPAFLSLPVVGAPDLPRKDILEAAAENADWRHEEIVCGRLTLDDDNIIACLRPLEEINGA
;
A
#
# COMPACT_ATOMS: atom_id res chain seq x y z
N MET A 1 -21.37 -15.39 13.10
CA MET A 1 -20.79 -14.55 12.03
C MET A 1 -19.38 -15.08 11.81
N VAL A 2 -19.13 -15.79 10.72
CA VAL A 2 -17.81 -16.36 10.43
C VAL A 2 -17.01 -15.24 9.76
N PHE A 3 -16.04 -14.69 10.47
CA PHE A 3 -15.06 -13.78 9.89
C PHE A 3 -13.94 -14.63 9.32
N ASP A 4 -13.71 -14.53 8.01
CA ASP A 4 -12.54 -15.13 7.36
C ASP A 4 -11.26 -14.48 7.91
N HIS A 5 -10.24 -15.29 8.15
CA HIS A 5 -9.08 -15.02 9.00
C HIS A 5 -8.04 -14.06 8.41
N ARG A 6 -8.41 -13.19 7.48
CA ARG A 6 -7.43 -12.33 6.81
C ARG A 6 -8.00 -10.94 6.49
N CYS A 7 -8.19 -10.12 7.51
CA CYS A 7 -8.18 -8.67 7.28
C CYS A 7 -6.73 -8.28 6.93
N TYR A 8 -6.37 -8.31 5.65
CA TYR A 8 -5.03 -7.96 5.14
C TYR A 8 -4.83 -6.44 5.02
N GLY A 9 -5.28 -5.70 6.02
CA GLY A 9 -5.03 -4.26 6.05
C GLY A 9 -3.54 -3.98 6.22
N LEU A 10 -2.95 -3.28 5.28
CA LEU A 10 -1.53 -2.87 5.34
C LEU A 10 -1.22 -1.94 6.51
N PHE A 11 -2.22 -1.29 7.10
CA PHE A 11 -2.01 -0.27 8.10
C PHE A 11 -2.55 -0.68 9.45
N ARG A 12 -1.86 -0.30 10.52
CA ARG A 12 -2.33 -0.47 11.89
C ARG A 12 -2.44 0.89 12.57
N ARG A 13 -3.53 1.07 13.31
CA ARG A 13 -3.74 2.23 14.18
C ARG A 13 -3.87 1.73 15.61
N ASN A 14 -2.96 2.17 16.48
CA ASN A 14 -2.87 1.69 17.87
C ASN A 14 -2.77 0.15 17.96
N GLY A 15 -1.99 -0.47 17.05
CA GLY A 15 -1.81 -1.92 16.99
C GLY A 15 -2.96 -2.70 16.34
N VAL A 16 -4.10 -2.06 16.04
CA VAL A 16 -5.26 -2.68 15.40
C VAL A 16 -5.18 -2.51 13.89
N ILE A 17 -5.40 -3.60 13.14
CA ILE A 17 -5.43 -3.57 11.67
C ILE A 17 -6.58 -2.69 11.19
N VAL A 18 -6.25 -1.74 10.33
CA VAL A 18 -7.21 -0.93 9.58
C VAL A 18 -7.66 -1.77 8.39
N PRO A 19 -8.93 -2.24 8.34
CA PRO A 19 -9.38 -3.10 7.27
C PRO A 19 -9.34 -2.38 5.92
N ASP A 20 -9.12 -3.15 4.87
CA ASP A 20 -9.22 -2.65 3.51
C ASP A 20 -10.59 -2.03 3.23
N LEU A 21 -10.58 -1.00 2.40
CA LEU A 21 -11.78 -0.26 2.06
C LEU A 21 -12.66 -1.11 1.14
N VAL A 22 -13.89 -1.38 1.60
CA VAL A 22 -14.94 -2.03 0.81
C VAL A 22 -15.99 -0.98 0.48
N SER A 23 -16.30 -0.79 -0.80
CA SER A 23 -17.40 0.10 -1.20
C SER A 23 -18.72 -0.46 -0.67
N LYS A 24 -19.41 0.30 0.20
CA LYS A 24 -20.71 -0.08 0.78
C LYS A 24 -21.89 0.73 0.25
N LYS A 25 -21.69 1.65 -0.70
CA LYS A 25 -22.75 2.54 -1.23
C LYS A 25 -22.72 2.62 -2.76
N GLY A 26 -23.92 2.71 -3.34
CA GLY A 26 -24.17 2.68 -4.78
C GLY A 26 -23.40 3.74 -5.58
N ASN A 27 -23.16 3.39 -6.85
CA ASN A 27 -22.41 4.14 -7.86
C ASN A 27 -20.96 4.56 -7.49
N GLN A 28 -20.35 3.97 -6.47
CA GLN A 28 -18.93 4.16 -6.17
C GLN A 28 -18.13 2.87 -6.30
N ARG A 29 -16.92 2.98 -6.84
CA ARG A 29 -15.95 1.90 -7.03
C ARG A 29 -14.69 2.17 -6.23
N VAL A 30 -14.06 1.09 -5.74
CA VAL A 30 -12.69 1.14 -5.22
C VAL A 30 -11.73 0.84 -6.36
N TYR A 31 -10.78 1.73 -6.57
CA TYR A 31 -9.64 1.57 -7.45
C TYR A 31 -8.41 1.30 -6.59
N TRP A 32 -7.74 0.18 -6.80
CA TRP A 32 -6.52 -0.16 -6.09
C TRP A 32 -5.32 0.29 -6.91
N VAL A 33 -4.60 1.27 -6.38
CA VAL A 33 -3.37 1.79 -6.97
C VAL A 33 -2.20 1.09 -6.32
N SER A 34 -1.46 0.31 -7.09
CA SER A 34 -0.38 -0.54 -6.58
C SER A 34 0.96 -0.19 -7.21
N VAL A 35 2.01 -0.26 -6.40
CA VAL A 35 3.40 -0.13 -6.83
C VAL A 35 4.16 -1.38 -6.44
N ASP A 36 4.94 -1.91 -7.37
CA ASP A 36 5.89 -2.99 -7.16
C ASP A 36 7.19 -2.42 -6.61
N PHE A 37 7.55 -2.78 -5.38
CA PHE A 37 8.79 -2.32 -4.75
C PHE A 37 10.00 -3.22 -5.02
N SER A 38 9.82 -4.38 -5.66
CA SER A 38 10.92 -5.30 -6.02
C SER A 38 11.99 -4.64 -6.89
N ILE A 39 11.59 -3.64 -7.69
CA ILE A 39 12.50 -2.91 -8.57
C ILE A 39 13.38 -1.88 -7.84
N PHE A 40 13.12 -1.60 -6.56
CA PHE A 40 13.84 -0.57 -5.78
C PHE A 40 14.81 -1.13 -4.73
N ASN A 41 14.85 -2.46 -4.52
CA ASN A 41 15.81 -3.19 -3.67
C ASN A 41 16.20 -2.45 -2.37
N LEU A 42 17.50 -2.15 -2.18
CA LEU A 42 18.10 -1.61 -0.96
C LEU A 42 17.52 -0.26 -0.53
N ARG A 43 17.00 0.56 -1.46
CA ARG A 43 16.36 1.84 -1.10
C ARG A 43 15.14 1.67 -0.22
N VAL A 44 14.49 0.51 -0.28
CA VAL A 44 13.31 0.21 0.53
C VAL A 44 13.70 -0.42 1.86
N ALA A 45 14.71 -1.28 1.88
CA ALA A 45 15.18 -1.94 3.11
C ALA A 45 15.73 -0.95 4.15
N ASP A 46 16.37 0.14 3.70
CA ASP A 46 16.88 1.21 4.58
C ASP A 46 15.80 2.21 5.00
N ASN A 47 14.61 2.14 4.37
CA ASN A 47 13.50 3.05 4.62
C ASN A 47 12.42 2.34 5.43
N GLY A 48 12.21 2.78 6.66
CA GLY A 48 11.03 2.36 7.43
C GLY A 48 9.72 2.79 6.75
N SER A 49 8.60 2.40 7.34
CA SER A 49 7.24 2.64 6.84
C SER A 49 6.98 4.04 6.24
N ALA A 50 7.55 5.11 6.82
CA ALA A 50 7.42 6.46 6.28
C ALA A 50 8.12 6.61 4.91
N GLY A 51 9.37 6.15 4.78
CA GLY A 51 10.11 6.21 3.52
C GLY A 51 9.42 5.41 2.42
N LEU A 52 8.82 4.27 2.78
CA LEU A 52 7.96 3.49 1.88
C LEU A 52 6.77 4.29 1.34
N MET A 53 6.04 5.01 2.22
CA MET A 53 4.92 5.83 1.78
C MET A 53 5.33 7.03 0.93
N ARG A 54 6.47 7.64 1.23
CA ARG A 54 7.04 8.70 0.39
C ARG A 54 7.39 8.16 -1.01
N LEU A 55 8.07 7.03 -1.08
CA LEU A 55 8.40 6.38 -2.35
C LEU A 55 7.13 5.98 -3.12
N MET A 56 6.10 5.49 -2.44
CA MET A 56 4.80 5.21 -3.05
C MET A 56 4.25 6.44 -3.77
N ALA A 57 4.23 7.60 -3.10
CA ALA A 57 3.74 8.84 -3.69
C ALA A 57 4.57 9.28 -4.90
N GLU A 58 5.90 9.17 -4.82
CA GLU A 58 6.83 9.46 -5.93
C GLU A 58 6.56 8.54 -7.14
N GLN A 59 6.34 7.25 -6.92
CA GLN A 59 6.10 6.28 -8.00
C GLN A 59 4.70 6.40 -8.62
N ILE A 60 3.69 6.77 -7.84
CA ILE A 60 2.37 7.09 -8.40
C ILE A 60 2.48 8.29 -9.34
N ARG A 61 3.19 9.34 -8.92
CA ARG A 61 3.39 10.57 -9.71
C ARG A 61 4.23 10.35 -10.97
N SER A 62 5.19 9.42 -10.93
CA SER A 62 6.00 9.06 -12.11
C SER A 62 5.22 8.22 -13.14
N GLY A 63 4.03 7.73 -12.78
CA GLY A 63 3.13 6.99 -13.66
C GLY A 63 3.39 5.49 -13.74
N VAL A 64 4.31 4.96 -12.91
CA VAL A 64 4.62 3.51 -12.88
C VAL A 64 3.59 2.67 -12.12
N ALA A 65 2.66 3.31 -11.39
CA ALA A 65 1.64 2.63 -10.63
C ALA A 65 0.55 1.97 -11.50
N VAL A 66 0.13 0.78 -11.08
CA VAL A 66 -0.92 -0.04 -11.71
C VAL A 66 -2.25 0.21 -11.02
N ILE A 67 -3.30 0.49 -11.78
CA ILE A 67 -4.69 0.54 -11.28
C ILE A 67 -5.34 -0.82 -11.51
N SER A 68 -5.96 -1.36 -10.47
CA SER A 68 -6.61 -2.67 -10.47
C SER A 68 -7.90 -2.66 -9.66
N LYS A 69 -8.71 -3.72 -9.80
CA LYS A 69 -9.98 -3.88 -9.05
C LYS A 69 -9.78 -4.46 -7.65
N GLU A 70 -8.63 -5.04 -7.39
CA GLU A 70 -8.28 -5.75 -6.15
C GLU A 70 -6.86 -5.35 -5.71
N PRO A 71 -6.57 -5.37 -4.40
CA PRO A 71 -5.24 -5.05 -3.90
C PRO A 71 -4.22 -6.11 -4.32
N LEU A 72 -3.17 -5.70 -5.04
CA LEU A 72 -2.12 -6.63 -5.47
C LEU A 72 -1.23 -7.14 -4.32
N HIS A 73 -1.19 -6.43 -3.19
CA HIS A 73 -0.42 -6.84 -2.02
C HIS A 73 -0.95 -8.11 -1.31
N HIS A 74 -2.15 -8.60 -1.65
CA HIS A 74 -2.65 -9.89 -1.15
C HIS A 74 -2.10 -11.08 -1.94
N GLU A 75 -1.74 -10.84 -3.20
CA GLU A 75 -1.32 -11.89 -4.14
C GLU A 75 0.18 -11.88 -4.41
N LYS A 76 0.81 -10.69 -4.33
CA LYS A 76 2.19 -10.47 -4.76
C LYS A 76 3.02 -9.87 -3.63
N PRO A 77 4.14 -10.50 -3.26
CA PRO A 77 5.10 -9.90 -2.35
C PRO A 77 5.68 -8.61 -2.93
N ALA A 78 6.21 -7.73 -2.07
CA ALA A 78 6.78 -6.42 -2.43
C ALA A 78 5.80 -5.42 -3.08
N PHE A 79 4.52 -5.74 -3.25
CA PHE A 79 3.53 -4.76 -3.67
C PHE A 79 2.98 -3.99 -2.46
N LEU A 80 2.77 -2.69 -2.64
CA LEU A 80 1.92 -1.87 -1.76
C LEU A 80 0.71 -1.41 -2.56
N SER A 81 -0.50 -1.49 -2.01
CA SER A 81 -1.70 -0.95 -2.67
C SER A 81 -2.43 0.07 -1.80
N LEU A 82 -2.87 1.16 -2.42
CA LEU A 82 -3.73 2.17 -1.81
C LEU A 82 -5.11 2.17 -2.47
N PRO A 83 -6.19 2.19 -1.68
CA PRO A 83 -7.54 2.32 -2.22
C PRO A 83 -7.84 3.80 -2.56
N VAL A 84 -8.51 4.01 -3.69
CA VAL A 84 -9.14 5.27 -4.08
C VAL A 84 -10.61 5.00 -4.36
N VAL A 85 -11.51 5.73 -3.71
CA VAL A 85 -12.96 5.60 -3.93
C VAL A 85 -13.42 6.68 -4.91
N GLY A 86 -14.14 6.29 -5.95
CA GLY A 86 -14.64 7.23 -6.95
C GLY A 86 -15.81 6.72 -7.77
N ALA A 87 -16.33 7.55 -8.66
CA ALA A 87 -17.32 7.15 -9.64
C ALA A 87 -16.74 6.10 -10.63
N PRO A 88 -17.56 5.24 -11.28
CA PRO A 88 -17.07 4.17 -12.15
C PRO A 88 -16.28 4.66 -13.38
N ASP A 89 -16.50 5.90 -13.77
CA ASP A 89 -15.88 6.62 -14.89
C ASP A 89 -14.79 7.61 -14.44
N LEU A 90 -14.35 7.54 -13.18
CA LEU A 90 -13.29 8.41 -12.66
C LEU A 90 -12.04 8.32 -13.56
N PRO A 91 -11.54 9.46 -14.09
CA PRO A 91 -10.37 9.47 -14.97
C PRO A 91 -9.14 8.87 -14.31
N ARG A 92 -8.30 8.18 -15.10
CA ARG A 92 -7.03 7.61 -14.62
C ARG A 92 -6.15 8.64 -13.92
N LYS A 93 -6.08 9.87 -14.44
CA LYS A 93 -5.29 10.96 -13.84
C LYS A 93 -5.76 11.25 -12.41
N ASP A 94 -7.06 11.42 -12.23
CA ASP A 94 -7.66 11.75 -10.94
C ASP A 94 -7.50 10.60 -9.92
N ILE A 95 -7.56 9.34 -10.39
CA ILE A 95 -7.26 8.17 -9.54
C ILE A 95 -5.81 8.22 -9.04
N LEU A 96 -4.85 8.50 -9.92
CA LEU A 96 -3.44 8.55 -9.54
C LEU A 96 -3.13 9.76 -8.64
N GLU A 97 -3.74 10.92 -8.92
CA GLU A 97 -3.59 12.13 -8.10
C GLU A 97 -4.09 11.89 -6.67
N ALA A 98 -5.32 11.37 -6.53
CA ALA A 98 -5.89 11.02 -5.23
C ALA A 98 -5.08 9.93 -4.51
N ALA A 99 -4.52 8.96 -5.23
CA ALA A 99 -3.67 7.93 -4.62
C ALA A 99 -2.35 8.50 -4.10
N ALA A 100 -1.74 9.46 -4.80
CA ALA A 100 -0.53 10.13 -4.36
C ALA A 100 -0.79 11.00 -3.13
N GLU A 101 -1.90 11.73 -3.10
CA GLU A 101 -2.34 12.49 -1.92
C GLU A 101 -2.61 11.57 -0.72
N ASN A 102 -3.28 10.44 -0.93
CA ASN A 102 -3.47 9.42 0.10
C ASN A 102 -2.12 8.90 0.61
N ALA A 103 -1.14 8.70 -0.28
CA ALA A 103 0.19 8.25 0.11
C ALA A 103 0.91 9.27 1.01
N ASP A 104 0.88 10.56 0.64
CA ASP A 104 1.46 11.65 1.43
C ASP A 104 0.78 11.77 2.80
N TRP A 105 -0.56 11.69 2.85
CA TRP A 105 -1.30 11.75 4.10
C TRP A 105 -0.93 10.60 5.04
N ARG A 106 -0.77 9.38 4.50
CA ARG A 106 -0.34 8.22 5.29
C ARG A 106 1.11 8.34 5.74
N HIS A 107 1.99 8.91 4.92
CA HIS A 107 3.34 9.28 5.36
C HIS A 107 3.28 10.19 6.58
N GLU A 108 2.47 11.25 6.57
CA GLU A 108 2.32 12.15 7.73
C GLU A 108 1.73 11.44 8.96
N GLU A 109 0.73 10.57 8.79
CA GLU A 109 0.18 9.78 9.90
C GLU A 109 1.24 8.87 10.54
N ILE A 110 2.11 8.26 9.72
CA ILE A 110 3.22 7.42 10.19
C ILE A 110 4.29 8.25 10.90
N VAL A 111 4.71 9.38 10.32
CA VAL A 111 5.68 10.30 10.94
C VAL A 111 5.19 10.81 12.29
N CYS A 112 3.89 11.06 12.43
CA CYS A 112 3.27 11.45 13.70
C CYS A 112 3.02 10.27 14.67
N GLY A 113 3.38 9.03 14.32
CA GLY A 113 3.14 7.84 15.14
C GLY A 113 1.67 7.46 15.29
N ARG A 114 0.77 7.98 14.44
CA ARG A 114 -0.68 7.68 14.46
C ARG A 114 -1.02 6.41 13.68
N LEU A 115 -0.10 5.98 12.82
CA LEU A 115 -0.26 4.82 11.96
C LEU A 115 1.07 4.09 11.83
N THR A 116 1.02 2.77 11.68
CA THR A 116 2.17 1.97 11.27
C THR A 116 1.81 1.20 10.01
N LEU A 117 2.78 0.97 9.13
CA LEU A 117 2.63 0.10 7.98
C LEU A 117 3.12 -1.30 8.38
N ASP A 118 2.38 -2.33 8.00
CA ASP A 118 2.80 -3.73 8.08
C ASP A 118 3.69 -4.01 6.86
N ASP A 119 4.95 -3.55 6.95
CA ASP A 119 5.93 -3.57 5.86
C ASP A 119 6.78 -4.85 5.85
N ASP A 120 6.57 -5.78 6.77
CA ASP A 120 7.31 -7.04 6.87
C ASP A 120 7.26 -7.84 5.55
N ASN A 121 6.07 -7.94 4.93
CA ASN A 121 5.89 -8.64 3.65
C ASN A 121 6.51 -7.90 2.45
N ILE A 122 6.76 -6.60 2.58
CA ILE A 122 7.42 -5.80 1.54
C ILE A 122 8.93 -5.94 1.72
N ILE A 123 9.44 -5.70 2.93
CA ILE A 123 10.86 -5.67 3.25
C ILE A 123 11.48 -7.07 3.20
N ALA A 124 10.79 -8.11 3.70
CA ALA A 124 11.32 -9.48 3.68
C ALA A 124 11.62 -9.98 2.26
N CYS A 125 10.86 -9.52 1.27
CA CYS A 125 11.07 -9.90 -0.14
C CYS A 125 12.17 -9.09 -0.84
N LEU A 126 12.73 -8.08 -0.17
CA LEU A 126 13.76 -7.19 -0.70
C LEU A 126 15.12 -7.43 -0.05
N ARG A 127 15.18 -8.23 1.03
CA ARG A 127 16.44 -8.67 1.64
C ARG A 127 17.10 -9.74 0.76
N PRO A 128 18.43 -9.71 0.57
CA PRO A 128 19.16 -10.79 -0.08
C PRO A 128 18.90 -12.13 0.62
N LEU A 129 18.69 -13.20 -0.14
CA LEU A 129 18.43 -14.56 0.37
C LEU A 129 19.53 -15.11 1.30
N GLU A 130 20.71 -14.48 1.34
CA GLU A 130 21.87 -14.92 2.12
C GLU A 130 21.73 -14.69 3.63
N GLU A 131 20.83 -13.82 4.09
CA GLU A 131 20.61 -13.59 5.54
C GLU A 131 19.53 -14.50 6.16
N ILE A 132 18.74 -15.21 5.36
CA ILE A 132 17.60 -16.00 5.85
C ILE A 132 18.03 -17.43 6.29
N ASN A 133 19.22 -17.88 5.86
CA ASN A 133 19.75 -19.22 6.16
C ASN A 133 20.93 -19.22 7.17
N GLY A 134 21.15 -18.11 7.88
CA GLY A 134 22.24 -17.97 8.84
C GLY A 134 21.78 -18.00 10.30
N ALA A 135 21.31 -19.16 10.79
CA ALA A 135 21.18 -19.46 12.23
C ALA A 135 21.26 -20.97 12.47
#